data_AF-A0A946CCI6-F1
#
_entry.id   AF-A0A946CCI6-F1
#
_cell.length_a   1.000
_cell.length_b   1.000
_cell.length_c   1.000
_cell.angle_alpha   90.00
_cell.angle_beta   90.00
_cell.angle_gamma   90.00
#
_symmetry.space_group_name_H-M   'P 1'
#
loop_
_entity.id
_entity.type
_entity.pdbx_description
1 polymer ?
#
loop_
_entity_poly.entity_id
_entity_poly.type
_entity_poly.pdbx_seq_one_letter_code
_entity_poly.pdbx_strand_id
1 'polypeptide(L)'
;MRGVDVKSGESVDRALKRLKTKLDTEGILEEMRRRRSHESTIDRAIRKARTAPKRNKVRWRFRSESQVATAEAAKAARNAE
;
A
#
# COMPACT_ATOMS: atom_id res chain seq x y z
N MET A 1 -6.25 6.73 19.72
CA MET A 1 -4.83 6.87 19.29
C MET A 1 -4.38 5.50 18.78
N ARG A 2 -3.94 5.36 17.52
CA ARG A 2 -3.46 4.06 17.01
C ARG A 2 -2.08 3.78 17.60
N GLY A 3 -2.05 3.00 18.68
CA GLY A 3 -0.85 2.57 19.37
C GLY A 3 -0.36 1.20 18.88
N VAL A 4 0.80 0.81 19.39
CA VAL A 4 1.33 -0.54 19.30
C VAL A 4 1.58 -1.04 20.71
N ASP A 5 1.03 -2.20 21.06
CA ASP A 5 1.33 -2.85 22.32
C ASP A 5 2.78 -3.36 22.32
N VAL A 6 3.52 -2.98 23.36
CA VAL A 6 4.91 -3.38 23.57
C VAL A 6 4.91 -4.67 24.36
N LYS A 7 5.56 -5.72 23.84
CA LYS A 7 5.70 -7.00 24.55
C LYS A 7 6.90 -6.96 25.49
N SER A 8 6.87 -7.74 26.56
CA SER A 8 8.02 -7.91 27.45
C SER A 8 9.21 -8.50 26.66
N GLY A 9 10.39 -7.86 26.80
CA GLY A 9 11.61 -8.23 26.05
C GLY A 9 11.76 -7.57 24.68
N GLU A 10 10.81 -6.73 24.25
CA GLU A 10 10.98 -5.92 23.04
C GLU A 10 11.72 -4.61 23.34
N SER A 11 12.76 -4.30 22.56
CA SER A 11 13.42 -3.00 22.64
C SER A 11 12.50 -1.88 22.18
N VAL A 12 12.60 -0.72 22.82
CA VAL A 12 11.81 0.48 22.50
C VAL A 12 11.91 0.83 21.01
N ASP A 13 13.11 0.71 20.41
CA ASP A 13 13.34 0.98 18.99
C ASP A 13 12.53 0.07 18.07
N ARG A 14 12.37 -1.21 18.44
CA ARG A 14 11.60 -2.17 17.65
C ARG A 14 10.11 -1.84 17.70
N ALA A 15 9.59 -1.45 18.87
CA ALA A 15 8.22 -0.99 19.01
C ALA A 15 7.95 0.30 18.21
N LEU A 16 8.86 1.28 18.27
CA LEU A 16 8.77 2.51 17.48
C LEU A 16 8.82 2.24 15.98
N LYS A 17 9.66 1.31 15.54
CA LYS A 17 9.74 0.90 14.13
C LYS A 17 8.43 0.26 13.65
N ARG A 18 7.82 -0.61 14.45
CA ARG A 18 6.50 -1.20 14.15
C ARG A 18 5.41 -0.14 14.06
N LEU A 19 5.37 0.79 15.01
CA LEU A 19 4.42 1.90 14.99
C LEU A 19 4.57 2.72 13.70
N LYS A 20 5.80 3.10 13.34
CA LYS A 20 6.08 3.81 12.09
C LYS A 20 5.61 3.03 10.87
N THR A 21 6.00 1.75 10.75
CA THR A 21 5.59 0.91 9.61
C THR A 21 4.07 0.77 9.50
N LYS A 22 3.35 0.68 10.63
CA LYS A 22 1.89 0.64 10.64
C LYS A 22 1.28 1.93 10.09
N LEU A 23 1.77 3.09 10.55
CA LEU A 23 1.33 4.41 10.08
C LEU A 23 1.64 4.66 8.60
N ASP A 24 2.79 4.16 8.11
CA ASP A 24 3.19 4.23 6.71
C ASP A 24 2.32 3.31 5.83
N THR A 25 2.02 2.10 6.31
CA THR A 25 1.18 1.12 5.58
C THR A 25 -0.26 1.61 5.46
N GLU A 26 -0.82 2.18 6.52
CA GLU A 26 -2.15 2.79 6.52
C GLU A 26 -2.18 4.14 5.78
N GLY A 27 -1.01 4.72 5.45
CA GLY A 27 -0.88 5.96 4.71
C GLY A 27 -1.24 7.23 5.51
N ILE A 28 -1.36 7.14 6.84
CA ILE A 28 -1.80 8.27 7.68
C ILE A 28 -0.83 9.45 7.59
N LEU A 29 0.47 9.18 7.64
CA LEU A 29 1.50 10.23 7.56
C LEU A 29 1.51 10.93 6.20
N GLU A 30 1.27 10.19 5.12
CA GLU A 30 1.12 10.74 3.77
C GLU A 30 -0.14 11.62 3.68
N GLU A 31 -1.25 11.15 4.24
CA GLU A 31 -2.53 11.85 4.23
C GLU A 31 -2.49 13.16 5.06
N MET A 32 -1.85 13.14 6.24
CA MET A 32 -1.63 14.35 7.04
C MET A 32 -0.72 15.36 6.35
N ARG A 33 0.34 14.90 5.68
CA ARG A 33 1.20 15.77 4.87
C ARG A 33 0.42 16.37 3.70
N ARG A 34 -0.47 15.61 3.06
CA ARG A 34 -1.28 16.07 1.94
C ARG A 34 -2.34 17.09 2.34
N ARG A 35 -2.97 16.93 3.52
CA ARG A 35 -4.02 17.83 4.01
C ARG A 35 -3.49 19.10 4.69
N ARG A 36 -2.16 19.25 4.83
CA ARG A 36 -1.54 20.45 5.40
C ARG A 36 -1.80 21.72 4.58
N SER A 37 -1.98 21.56 3.27
CA SER A 37 -2.38 22.63 2.36
C SER A 37 -3.54 22.17 1.49
N HIS A 38 -4.31 23.14 0.98
CA HIS A 38 -5.37 22.84 0.03
C HIS A 38 -4.78 22.24 -1.27
N GLU A 39 -5.36 21.15 -1.76
CA GLU A 39 -5.00 20.49 -3.03
C GLU A 39 -6.12 20.75 -4.04
N SER A 40 -5.80 21.41 -5.16
CA SER A 40 -6.77 21.63 -6.23
C SER A 40 -7.21 20.32 -6.89
N THR A 41 -8.35 20.32 -7.58
CA THR A 41 -8.83 19.14 -8.31
C THR A 41 -7.84 18.68 -9.39
N ILE A 42 -7.12 19.62 -10.01
CA ILE A 42 -6.09 19.34 -11.02
C ILE A 42 -4.89 18.66 -10.36
N ASP A 43 -4.37 19.20 -9.25
CA ASP A 43 -3.24 18.62 -8.53
C ASP A 43 -3.55 17.21 -8.02
N ARG A 44 -4.79 17.00 -7.57
CA ARG A 44 -5.31 15.69 -7.17
C ARG A 44 -5.27 14.70 -8.33
N ALA A 45 -5.66 15.11 -9.53
CA ALA A 45 -5.63 14.26 -10.72
C ALA A 45 -4.19 13.90 -11.11
N ILE A 46 -3.29 14.89 -11.15
CA ILE A 46 -1.86 14.70 -11.43
C ILE A 46 -1.23 13.72 -10.42
N ARG A 47 -1.53 13.89 -9.13
CA ARG A 47 -1.03 12.99 -8.09
C ARG A 47 -1.51 11.56 -8.28
N LYS A 48 -2.82 11.35 -8.53
CA LYS A 48 -3.39 10.02 -8.76
C LYS A 48 -2.75 9.34 -9.97
N ALA A 49 -2.59 10.06 -11.07
CA ALA A 49 -1.93 9.57 -12.28
C ALA A 49 -0.47 9.16 -12.01
N ARG A 50 0.22 9.85 -11.09
CA ARG A 50 1.62 9.53 -10.73
C ARG A 50 1.76 8.36 -9.75
N THR A 51 0.88 8.23 -8.76
CA THR A 51 1.03 7.24 -7.67
C THR A 51 0.36 5.90 -7.97
N ALA A 52 -0.78 5.89 -8.66
CA ALA A 52 -1.51 4.66 -8.94
C ALA A 52 -0.70 3.66 -9.79
N PRO A 53 -0.01 4.05 -10.88
CA PRO A 53 0.78 3.12 -11.68
C PRO A 53 1.96 2.54 -10.90
N LYS A 54 2.59 3.34 -10.03
CA LYS A 54 3.71 2.89 -9.18
C LYS A 54 3.26 1.83 -8.19
N ARG A 55 2.14 2.07 -7.48
CA ARG A 55 1.56 1.10 -6.53
C ARG A 55 1.11 -0.17 -7.26
N ASN A 56 0.47 -0.03 -8.42
CA ASN A 56 0.04 -1.18 -9.22
C ASN A 56 1.23 -2.01 -9.71
N LYS A 57 2.30 -1.35 -10.18
CA LYS A 57 3.53 -2.02 -10.62
C LYS A 57 4.15 -2.83 -9.49
N VAL A 58 4.29 -2.27 -8.29
CA VAL A 58 4.87 -2.99 -7.14
C VAL A 58 4.01 -4.18 -6.74
N ARG A 59 2.67 -4.02 -6.68
CA ARG A 59 1.72 -5.08 -6.33
C ARG A 59 1.81 -6.29 -7.26
N TRP A 60 2.06 -6.07 -8.55
CA TRP A 60 2.12 -7.15 -9.55
C TRP A 60 3.53 -7.47 -10.03
N ARG A 61 4.57 -6.86 -9.43
CA ARG A 61 5.96 -7.04 -9.87
C ARG A 61 6.45 -8.48 -9.67
N PHE A 62 5.98 -9.12 -8.60
CA PHE A 62 6.37 -10.48 -8.24
C PHE A 62 5.09 -11.30 -8.04
N ARG A 63 4.61 -11.94 -9.10
CA ARG A 63 3.62 -13.01 -8.98
C ARG A 63 4.33 -14.33 -8.70
N SER A 64 3.83 -15.11 -7.75
CA SER A 64 4.26 -16.50 -7.59
C SER A 64 3.75 -17.35 -8.76
N GLU A 65 4.44 -18.46 -9.06
CA GLU A 65 4.02 -19.41 -10.12
C GLU A 65 2.57 -19.88 -9.92
N SER A 66 2.17 -20.12 -8.67
CA SER A 66 0.78 -20.44 -8.31
C SER A 66 -0.21 -19.30 -8.67
N GLN A 67 0.16 -18.04 -8.44
CA GLN A 67 -0.67 -16.90 -8.82
C GLN A 67 -0.72 -16.69 -10.34
N VAL A 68 0.34 -17.05 -11.06
CA VAL A 68 0.34 -17.04 -12.53
C VAL A 68 -0.60 -18.12 -13.06
N ALA A 69 -0.48 -19.35 -12.59
CA ALA A 69 -1.34 -20.47 -13.00
C ALA A 69 -2.82 -20.18 -12.72
N THR A 70 -3.15 -19.63 -11.54
CA THR A 70 -4.53 -19.26 -11.20
C THR A 70 -5.06 -18.12 -12.10
N ALA A 71 -4.21 -17.16 -12.47
CA ALA A 71 -4.58 -16.06 -13.35
C ALA A 71 -4.76 -16.52 -14.82
N GLU A 72 -3.96 -17.48 -15.26
CA GLU A 72 -4.08 -18.09 -16.60
C GLU A 72 -5.32 -18.96 -16.71
N ALA A 73 -5.63 -19.78 -15.69
CA ALA A 73 -6.87 -20.55 -15.62
C ALA A 73 -8.11 -19.64 -15.65
N ALA A 74 -8.10 -18.52 -14.91
CA ALA A 74 -9.18 -17.53 -14.92
C ALA A 74 -9.30 -16.80 -16.27
N LYS A 75 -8.19 -16.59 -16.99
CA LYS A 75 -8.18 -15.99 -18.34
C LYS A 75 -8.70 -16.97 -19.38
N ALA A 76 -8.33 -18.25 -19.27
CA ALA A 76 -8.83 -19.31 -20.15
C ALA A 76 -10.35 -19.51 -20.00
N ALA A 77 -10.86 -19.50 -18.77
CA ALA A 77 -12.30 -19.60 -18.49
C ALA A 77 -13.10 -18.44 -19.11
N ARG A 78 -12.58 -17.20 -19.06
CA ARG A 78 -13.21 -16.03 -19.69
C ARG A 78 -13.21 -16.01 -21.21
N ASN A 79 -12.28 -16.74 -21.83
CA ASN A 79 -12.19 -16.82 -23.29
C ASN A 79 -12.99 -18.00 -23.87
N ALA A 80 -13.48 -18.89 -22.99
CA ALA A 80 -14.30 -20.05 -23.36
C ALA A 80 -15.81 -19.76 -23.26
N GLU A 81 -16.18 -18.59 -22.72
CA GLU A 81 -17.53 -18.00 -22.73
C GLU A 81 -17.65 -17.02 -23.91
#